data_AF-A0A4V3KT37-F1
#
_entry.id   AF-A0A4V3KT37-F1
#
_cell.length_a   1.000
_cell.length_b   1.000
_cell.length_c   1.000
_cell.angle_alpha   90.00
_cell.angle_beta   90.00
_cell.angle_gamma   90.00
#
_symmetry.space_group_name_H-M   'P 1'
#
loop_
_entity.id
_entity.type
_entity.pdbx_description
1 polymer ?
#
loop_
_entity_poly.entity_id
_entity_poly.type
_entity_poly.pdbx_seq_one_letter_code
_entity_poly.pdbx_strand_id
1 'polypeptide(L)'
;GRLHELPVVADFLAAYPEDDIRLTLSDQITQLVDEHIDLAVRIGDLPDSSLVAIRVGAIRRVVCASPPYLAAHGTPQTPGDLAVHSCVTFDNLSAPATWVFAGGKSEITVPVHSRLRV
;
A
#
# COMPACT_ATOMS: atom_id res chain seq x y z
N GLY A 1 1.24 -1.97 -9.40
CA GLY A 1 1.46 -3.17 -10.21
C GLY A 1 0.42 -3.36 -11.30
N ARG A 2 -0.16 -4.57 -11.41
CA ARG A 2 -0.89 -5.04 -12.60
C ARG A 2 -2.10 -4.19 -13.04
N LEU A 3 -2.86 -3.63 -12.10
CA LEU A 3 -4.07 -2.86 -12.45
C LEU A 3 -3.78 -1.45 -12.96
N HIS A 4 -2.65 -0.85 -12.57
CA HIS A 4 -2.36 0.57 -12.84
C HIS A 4 -1.06 0.80 -13.63
N GLU A 5 0.00 0.04 -13.36
CA GLU A 5 1.29 0.22 -14.04
C GLU A 5 1.39 -0.59 -15.33
N LEU A 6 0.88 -1.82 -15.37
CA LEU A 6 0.97 -2.65 -16.57
C LEU A 6 0.31 -2.00 -17.80
N PRO A 7 -0.87 -1.35 -17.70
CA PRO A 7 -1.43 -0.62 -18.83
C PRO A 7 -0.50 0.50 -19.33
N VAL A 8 0.14 1.25 -18.42
CA VAL A 8 1.08 2.32 -18.77
C VAL A 8 2.34 1.76 -19.45
N VAL A 9 2.85 0.64 -18.96
CA VAL A 9 3.99 -0.07 -19.59
C VAL A 9 3.62 -0.57 -20.98
N ALA A 10 2.39 -1.10 -21.16
CA ALA A 10 1.92 -1.54 -22.46
C ALA A 10 1.78 -0.38 -23.46
N ASP A 11 1.23 0.75 -23.01
CA ASP A 11 1.14 1.97 -23.82
C ASP A 11 2.53 2.52 -24.18
N PHE A 12 3.50 2.43 -23.26
CA PHE A 12 4.90 2.81 -23.53
C PHE A 12 5.54 1.92 -24.60
N LEU A 13 5.45 0.59 -24.46
CA LEU A 13 6.00 -0.35 -25.44
C LEU A 13 5.35 -0.22 -26.82
N ALA A 14 4.07 0.19 -26.88
CA ALA A 14 3.41 0.50 -28.14
C ALA A 14 3.94 1.80 -28.79
N ALA A 15 4.37 2.77 -28.00
CA ALA A 15 4.93 4.04 -28.47
C ALA A 15 6.42 3.95 -28.83
N TYR A 16 7.17 3.02 -28.22
CA TYR A 16 8.60 2.80 -28.41
C TYR A 16 8.90 1.32 -28.71
N PRO A 17 8.70 0.86 -29.97
CA PRO A 17 8.79 -0.56 -30.34
C PRO A 17 10.20 -1.17 -30.26
N GLU A 18 11.24 -0.34 -30.20
CA GLU A 18 12.63 -0.73 -30.07
C GLU A 18 13.06 -1.05 -28.62
N ASP A 19 12.24 -0.68 -27.64
CA ASP A 19 12.55 -0.85 -26.22
C ASP A 19 11.95 -2.15 -25.66
N ASP A 20 12.71 -2.80 -24.77
CA ASP A 20 12.28 -3.96 -24.00
C ASP A 20 12.14 -3.61 -22.51
N ILE A 21 11.04 -4.05 -21.87
CA ILE A 21 10.83 -3.86 -20.42
C ILE A 21 10.71 -5.20 -19.71
N ARG A 22 11.56 -5.41 -18.71
CA ARG A 22 11.40 -6.46 -17.70
C ARG A 22 10.64 -5.92 -16.49
N LEU A 23 9.34 -6.16 -16.42
CA LEU A 23 8.50 -5.73 -15.31
C LEU A 23 8.51 -6.73 -14.15
N THR A 24 9.03 -6.31 -13.00
CA THR A 24 8.95 -7.06 -11.74
C THR A 24 7.90 -6.42 -10.82
N LEU A 25 6.96 -7.24 -10.33
CA LEU A 25 5.95 -6.80 -9.36
C LEU A 25 6.22 -7.46 -8.01
N SER A 26 6.61 -6.66 -7.02
CA SER A 26 6.95 -7.12 -5.68
C SER A 26 6.50 -6.11 -4.64
N ASP A 27 5.92 -6.61 -3.55
CA ASP A 27 5.56 -5.77 -2.39
C ASP A 27 6.77 -5.57 -1.46
N GLN A 28 7.87 -6.29 -1.65
CA GLN A 28 9.09 -6.16 -0.84
C GLN A 28 9.85 -4.88 -1.18
N ILE A 29 10.38 -4.21 -0.15
CA ILE A 29 11.36 -3.13 -0.33
C ILE A 29 12.69 -3.77 -0.71
N THR A 30 13.09 -3.60 -1.96
CA THR A 30 14.30 -4.21 -2.50
C THR A 30 15.35 -3.15 -2.82
N GLN A 31 16.62 -3.54 -2.73
CA GLN A 31 17.72 -2.68 -3.16
C GLN A 31 17.76 -2.67 -4.69
N LEU A 32 17.37 -1.54 -5.28
CA LEU A 32 17.22 -1.40 -6.74
C LEU A 32 18.54 -1.70 -7.47
N VAL A 33 19.66 -1.29 -6.88
CA VAL A 33 21.00 -1.50 -7.45
C VAL A 33 21.32 -2.99 -7.51
N ASP A 34 21.14 -3.72 -6.41
CA ASP A 34 21.46 -5.15 -6.33
C ASP A 34 20.58 -5.99 -7.27
N GLU A 35 19.33 -5.57 -7.45
CA GLU A 35 18.36 -6.25 -8.33
C GLU A 35 18.42 -5.81 -9.80
N HIS A 36 19.35 -4.91 -10.15
CA HIS A 36 19.47 -4.37 -11.51
C HIS A 36 18.14 -3.77 -12.00
N ILE A 37 17.55 -2.92 -11.15
CA ILE A 37 16.31 -2.18 -11.42
C ILE A 37 16.65 -0.71 -11.67
N ASP A 38 16.37 -0.23 -12.88
CA ASP A 38 16.61 1.16 -13.27
C ASP A 38 15.55 2.14 -12.73
N LEU A 39 14.31 1.66 -12.56
CA LEU A 39 13.17 2.46 -12.10
C LEU A 39 12.25 1.63 -11.20
N ALA A 40 11.84 2.21 -10.07
CA ALA A 40 10.81 1.64 -9.21
C ALA A 40 9.68 2.64 -8.94
N VAL A 41 8.45 2.17 -9.07
CA VAL A 41 7.25 2.88 -8.61
C VAL A 41 6.87 2.31 -7.25
N ARG A 42 6.91 3.14 -6.20
CA ARG A 42 6.67 2.73 -4.82
C ARG A 42 5.62 3.62 -4.15
N ILE A 43 4.88 3.01 -3.22
CA ILE A 43 3.98 3.71 -2.31
C ILE A 43 4.73 3.89 -0.99
N GLY A 44 4.94 5.15 -0.59
CA GLY A 44 5.63 5.49 0.64
C GLY A 44 6.68 6.58 0.41
N ASP A 45 7.31 6.99 1.49
CA ASP A 45 8.39 7.96 1.42
C ASP A 45 9.69 7.27 0.99
N LEU A 46 10.52 7.99 0.24
CA LEU A 46 11.87 7.53 -0.07
C LEU A 46 12.71 7.62 1.22
N PRO A 47 13.28 6.50 1.72
CA PRO A 47 14.20 6.58 2.85
C PRO A 47 15.46 7.36 2.48
N ASP A 48 16.20 7.81 3.48
CA ASP A 48 17.48 8.50 3.27
C ASP A 48 18.40 7.65 2.39
N SER A 49 18.68 8.15 1.19
CA SER A 49 19.37 7.42 0.13
C SER A 49 19.89 8.40 -0.93
N SER A 50 20.78 7.91 -1.79
CA SER A 50 21.26 8.65 -2.97
C SER A 50 20.27 8.62 -4.14
N LEU A 51 19.11 7.99 -3.99
CA LEU A 51 18.11 7.88 -5.04
C LEU A 51 17.36 9.20 -5.21
N VAL A 52 16.90 9.47 -6.44
CA VAL A 52 16.02 10.59 -6.75
C VAL A 52 14.60 10.07 -6.89
N ALA A 53 13.67 10.65 -6.14
CA ALA A 53 12.25 10.34 -6.26
C ALA A 53 11.46 11.50 -6.87
N ILE A 54 10.53 11.16 -7.77
CA ILE A 54 9.52 12.08 -8.30
C ILE A 54 8.16 11.57 -7.86
N ARG A 55 7.35 12.46 -7.26
CA ARG A 55 5.98 12.11 -6.89
C ARG A 55 5.11 12.03 -8.14
N VAL A 56 4.61 10.84 -8.44
CA VAL A 56 3.71 10.57 -9.58
C VAL A 56 2.23 10.49 -9.21
N GLY A 57 1.92 10.44 -7.90
CA GLY A 57 0.54 10.33 -7.45
C GLY A 57 0.39 10.21 -5.94
N ALA A 58 -0.79 9.76 -5.51
CA ALA A 58 -1.09 9.40 -4.14
C ALA A 58 -2.15 8.32 -4.10
N ILE A 59 -2.12 7.50 -3.06
CA ILE A 59 -3.19 6.53 -2.77
C ILE A 59 -3.88 6.90 -1.46
N ARG A 60 -5.17 6.58 -1.37
CA ARG A 60 -5.94 6.70 -0.13
C ARG A 60 -6.34 5.31 0.34
N ARG A 61 -5.88 4.93 1.53
CA ARG A 61 -6.32 3.70 2.20
C ARG A 61 -7.71 3.92 2.81
N VAL A 62 -8.54 2.88 2.74
CA VAL A 62 -9.87 2.87 3.33
C VAL A 62 -10.04 1.63 4.18
N VAL A 63 -10.74 1.77 5.31
CA VAL A 63 -11.18 0.62 6.09
C VAL A 63 -12.49 0.13 5.51
N CYS A 64 -12.56 -1.17 5.25
CA CYS A 64 -13.76 -1.82 4.74
C CYS A 64 -13.92 -3.18 5.40
N ALA A 65 -15.16 -3.65 5.47
CA ALA A 65 -15.50 -4.98 5.92
C ALA A 65 -16.65 -5.52 5.08
N SER A 66 -16.81 -6.85 5.05
CA SER A 66 -17.92 -7.47 4.34
C SER A 66 -19.24 -7.18 5.06
N PRO A 67 -20.37 -7.04 4.33
CA PRO A 67 -21.67 -6.83 4.97
C PRO A 67 -22.05 -7.92 5.99
N PRO A 68 -21.79 -9.23 5.74
CA PRO A 68 -22.07 -10.27 6.73
C PRO A 68 -21.28 -10.10 8.04
N TYR A 69 -20.03 -9.65 7.95
CA TYR A 69 -19.20 -9.40 9.13
C TYR A 69 -19.79 -8.27 9.99
N LEU A 70 -20.15 -7.15 9.36
CA LEU A 70 -20.74 -6.00 10.05
C LEU A 70 -22.11 -6.32 10.67
N ALA A 71 -22.90 -7.18 10.02
CA ALA A 71 -24.18 -7.63 10.56
C ALA A 71 -24.02 -8.48 11.84
N ALA A 72 -22.97 -9.32 11.90
CA ALA A 72 -22.70 -10.20 13.03
C ALA A 72 -21.95 -9.51 14.19
N HIS A 73 -21.11 -8.52 13.87
CA HIS A 73 -20.18 -7.90 14.84
C HIS A 73 -20.45 -6.42 15.11
N GLY A 74 -21.43 -5.81 14.45
CA GLY A 74 -21.69 -4.38 14.51
C GLY A 74 -20.79 -3.57 13.56
N THR A 75 -21.17 -2.32 13.34
CA THR A 75 -20.40 -1.38 12.51
C THR A 75 -19.61 -0.40 13.39
N PRO A 76 -18.26 -0.34 13.27
CA PRO A 76 -17.44 0.67 13.95
C PRO A 76 -17.96 2.08 13.68
N GLN A 77 -18.19 2.87 14.74
CA GLN A 77 -18.59 4.28 14.64
C GLN A 77 -17.38 5.21 14.81
N THR A 78 -16.36 4.74 15.52
CA THR A 78 -15.09 5.46 15.71
C THR A 78 -13.91 4.56 15.35
N PRO A 79 -12.74 5.15 15.01
CA PRO A 79 -11.54 4.35 14.79
C PRO A 79 -11.20 3.44 15.98
N GLY A 80 -11.42 3.89 17.21
CA GLY A 80 -11.12 3.13 18.43
C GLY A 80 -11.90 1.81 18.55
N ASP A 81 -13.08 1.73 17.94
CA ASP A 81 -13.92 0.52 17.99
C ASP A 81 -13.23 -0.66 17.29
N LEU A 82 -12.28 -0.41 16.39
CA LEU A 82 -11.52 -1.45 15.69
C LEU A 82 -10.70 -2.35 16.62
N ALA A 83 -10.40 -1.90 17.85
CA ALA A 83 -9.68 -2.69 18.84
C ALA A 83 -10.40 -4.01 19.20
N VAL A 84 -11.73 -4.07 19.07
CA VAL A 84 -12.53 -5.28 19.33
C VAL A 84 -12.94 -6.01 18.05
N HIS A 85 -12.54 -5.53 16.88
CA HIS A 85 -12.82 -6.17 15.60
C HIS A 85 -11.65 -7.04 15.13
N SER A 86 -12.01 -8.04 14.33
CA SER A 86 -11.08 -8.92 13.63
C SER A 86 -10.54 -8.21 12.41
N CYS A 87 -9.30 -7.74 12.48
CA CYS A 87 -8.66 -7.03 11.38
C CYS A 87 -7.84 -8.00 10.50
N VAL A 88 -7.66 -7.62 9.25
CA VAL A 88 -6.74 -8.26 8.31
C VAL A 88 -5.63 -7.25 8.02
N THR A 89 -4.38 -7.64 8.21
CA THR A 89 -3.22 -6.78 7.92
C THR A 89 -2.23 -7.49 7.02
N PHE A 90 -1.21 -6.78 6.55
CA PHE A 90 -0.14 -7.33 5.73
C PHE A 90 1.21 -6.77 6.14
N ASP A 91 2.28 -7.52 5.89
CA ASP A 91 3.62 -7.22 6.45
C ASP A 91 4.21 -5.89 5.95
N ASN A 92 3.84 -5.45 4.76
CA ASN A 92 4.33 -4.19 4.17
C ASN A 92 3.58 -2.93 4.63
N LEU A 93 2.77 -3.03 5.67
CA LEU A 93 2.28 -1.85 6.39
C LEU A 93 3.39 -1.34 7.32
N SER A 94 3.67 -0.03 7.28
CA SER A 94 4.70 0.60 8.13
C SER A 94 4.54 0.30 9.63
N ALA A 95 3.33 -0.04 10.07
CA ALA A 95 3.07 -0.65 11.37
C ALA A 95 1.89 -1.64 11.25
N PRO A 96 2.13 -2.96 11.12
CA PRO A 96 1.06 -3.92 10.86
C PRO A 96 0.14 -4.16 12.06
N ALA A 97 0.50 -3.65 13.25
CA ALA A 97 -0.30 -3.73 14.48
C ALA A 97 -1.02 -2.42 14.83
N THR A 98 -0.76 -1.32 14.11
CA THR A 98 -1.40 -0.03 14.37
C THR A 98 -1.85 0.65 13.08
N TRP A 99 -3.07 1.14 13.07
CA TRP A 99 -3.62 1.89 11.96
C TRP A 99 -3.70 3.37 12.32
N VAL A 100 -3.34 4.22 11.35
CA VAL A 100 -3.34 5.68 11.52
C VAL A 100 -4.51 6.27 10.74
N PHE A 101 -5.32 7.06 11.43
CA PHE A 101 -6.48 7.77 10.89
C PHE A 101 -6.28 9.27 10.99
N ALA A 102 -6.80 10.02 10.03
CA ALA A 102 -6.87 11.48 10.16
C ALA A 102 -7.92 11.85 11.20
N GLY A 103 -7.53 12.57 12.26
CA GLY A 103 -8.40 13.06 13.33
C GLY A 103 -8.41 14.59 13.39
N GLY A 104 -9.00 15.24 12.39
CA GLY A 104 -9.05 16.70 12.33
C GLY A 104 -7.66 17.35 12.28
N LYS A 105 -7.17 17.89 13.40
CA LYS A 105 -5.85 18.55 13.52
C LYS A 105 -4.71 17.58 13.89
N SER A 106 -5.01 16.34 14.25
CA SER A 106 -4.01 15.35 14.68
C SER A 106 -4.30 13.98 14.10
N GLU A 107 -3.27 13.14 13.99
CA GLU A 107 -3.46 11.74 13.65
C GLU A 107 -3.98 10.95 14.86
N ILE A 108 -4.81 9.94 14.60
CA ILE A 108 -5.32 8.98 15.59
C ILE A 108 -4.71 7.63 15.27
N THR A 109 -3.83 7.16 16.15
CA THR A 109 -3.24 5.83 16.06
C THR A 109 -4.07 4.84 16.86
N VAL A 110 -4.54 3.78 16.20
CA VAL A 110 -5.39 2.75 16.80
C VAL A 110 -4.68 1.40 16.74
N PRO A 111 -4.50 0.70 17.86
CA PRO A 111 -4.07 -0.69 17.84
C PRO A 111 -5.17 -1.58 17.26
N VAL A 112 -4.80 -2.48 16.34
CA VAL A 112 -5.74 -3.42 15.73
C VAL A 112 -5.37 -4.85 16.06
N HIS A 113 -6.37 -5.71 16.23
CA HIS A 113 -6.17 -7.13 16.41
C HIS A 113 -6.24 -7.86 15.06
N SER A 114 -5.07 -8.20 14.51
CA SER A 114 -4.99 -8.99 13.27
C SER A 114 -5.31 -10.45 13.53
N ARG A 115 -6.42 -10.95 12.98
CA ARG A 115 -6.71 -12.40 12.94
C ARG A 115 -6.13 -13.09 11.72
N LEU A 116 -5.78 -12.31 10.70
CA LEU A 116 -5.05 -12.75 9.52
C LEU A 116 -3.98 -11.71 9.19
N ARG A 117 -2.76 -12.18 8.91
CA ARG A 117 -1.67 -11.38 8.37
C ARG A 117 -1.20 -12.02 7.06
N VAL A 118 -1.05 -11.22 6.00
CA VAL A 118 -0.69 -11.67 4.64
C VAL A 118 0.64 -11.08 4.20
#